data_AF-A0A925M2S3-F1
#
_entry.id   AF-A0A925M2S3-F1
#
_cell.length_a   1.000
_cell.length_b   1.000
_cell.length_c   1.000
_cell.angle_alpha   90.00
_cell.angle_beta   90.00
_cell.angle_gamma   90.00
#
_symmetry.space_group_name_H-M   'P 1'
#
loop_
_entity.id
_entity.type
_entity.pdbx_description
1 polymer ?
#
loop_
_entity_poly.entity_id
_entity_poly.type
_entity_poly.pdbx_seq_one_letter_code
_entity_poly.pdbx_strand_id
1 'polypeptide(L)'
;MSAIKGTGLEKIVAESTYGAQPGERIGDLGVLYEMEQALTAQPIPTTMIRAAYYMSNWRASLQTAREQGVVQTLYPEAFKLPMVAPSDIGEIAARLLTEPIEQTGLHYVEGSDRYSSQAVAVAVATALGLPVVAESVPRDQWLVTFKRIGFSNEAAESFAKMTAVTLDETFPDLHAVERGVTSLHNYLSQMVQSSDRQ
;
A
#
# COMPACT_ATOMS: atom_id res chain seq x y z
N MET A 1 -18.66 10.76 9.80
CA MET A 1 -19.18 11.55 8.67
C MET A 1 -19.94 12.83 9.05
N SER A 2 -19.99 13.24 10.32
CA SER A 2 -20.63 14.50 10.71
C SER A 2 -20.00 15.74 10.06
N ALA A 3 -18.68 15.71 9.83
CA ALA A 3 -17.93 16.84 9.28
C ALA A 3 -18.27 17.19 7.82
N ILE A 4 -18.75 16.23 7.01
CA ILE A 4 -19.09 16.46 5.59
C ILE A 4 -20.55 16.85 5.38
N LYS A 5 -21.41 16.69 6.40
CA LYS A 5 -22.83 16.99 6.31
C LYS A 5 -23.05 18.50 6.20
N GLY A 6 -23.74 18.94 5.14
CA GLY A 6 -24.07 20.35 4.93
C GLY A 6 -22.91 21.21 4.42
N THR A 7 -21.80 20.59 3.98
CA THR A 7 -20.63 21.30 3.45
C THR A 7 -20.82 21.83 2.02
N GLY A 8 -21.80 21.30 1.29
CA GLY A 8 -21.98 21.61 -0.13
C GLY A 8 -20.98 20.91 -1.06
N LEU A 9 -20.22 19.92 -0.56
CA LEU A 9 -19.36 19.09 -1.41
C LEU A 9 -20.19 18.38 -2.48
N GLU A 10 -19.71 18.44 -3.72
CA GLU A 10 -20.37 17.85 -4.89
C GLU A 10 -19.85 16.45 -5.21
N LYS A 11 -18.62 16.13 -4.80
CA LYS A 11 -17.96 14.85 -5.06
C LYS A 11 -16.95 14.53 -3.97
N ILE A 12 -16.75 13.24 -3.71
CA ILE A 12 -15.68 12.71 -2.86
C ILE A 12 -14.86 11.71 -3.68
N VAL A 13 -13.54 11.81 -3.59
CA VAL A 13 -12.61 10.76 -4.00
C VAL A 13 -11.85 10.35 -2.75
N ALA A 14 -12.00 9.10 -2.33
CA ALA A 14 -11.44 8.59 -1.09
C ALA A 14 -10.41 7.49 -1.38
N GLU A 15 -9.24 7.64 -0.78
CA GLU A 15 -8.17 6.64 -0.81
C GLU A 15 -8.46 5.56 0.23
N SER A 16 -8.57 4.33 -0.25
CA SER A 16 -8.76 3.10 0.51
C SER A 16 -7.59 2.15 0.25
N THR A 17 -7.74 0.86 0.59
CA THR A 17 -6.70 -0.16 0.42
C THR A 17 -7.20 -1.32 -0.43
N TYR A 18 -6.27 -1.92 -1.18
CA TYR A 18 -6.55 -2.97 -2.16
C TYR A 18 -7.49 -4.08 -1.64
N GLY A 19 -7.23 -4.58 -0.44
CA GLY A 19 -7.97 -5.68 0.17
C GLY A 19 -9.06 -5.25 1.16
N ALA A 20 -9.57 -4.01 1.10
CA ALA A 20 -10.55 -3.53 2.07
C ALA A 20 -11.76 -4.49 2.18
N GLN A 21 -11.98 -5.02 3.38
CA GLN A 21 -12.99 -6.05 3.64
C GLN A 21 -13.51 -5.96 5.08
N PRO A 22 -14.74 -6.44 5.36
CA PRO A 22 -15.25 -6.44 6.72
C PRO A 22 -14.39 -7.33 7.62
N GLY A 23 -14.07 -6.84 8.81
CA GLY A 23 -13.38 -7.63 9.81
C GLY A 23 -12.84 -6.79 10.95
N GLU A 24 -12.86 -7.35 12.15
CA GLU A 24 -12.30 -6.67 13.32
C GLU A 24 -10.78 -6.85 13.40
N ARG A 25 -10.08 -5.76 13.71
CA ARG A 25 -8.64 -5.73 13.99
C ARG A 25 -7.79 -6.37 12.88
N ILE A 26 -8.12 -6.09 11.62
CA ILE A 26 -7.33 -6.51 10.44
C ILE A 26 -6.62 -5.31 9.80
N GLY A 27 -6.05 -4.44 10.64
CA GLY A 27 -5.37 -3.23 10.22
C GLY A 27 -6.25 -2.33 9.35
N ASP A 28 -5.63 -1.77 8.31
CA ASP A 28 -6.27 -0.84 7.40
C ASP A 28 -7.40 -1.49 6.59
N LEU A 29 -7.38 -2.82 6.37
CA LEU A 29 -8.41 -3.50 5.57
C LEU A 29 -9.81 -3.32 6.16
N GLY A 30 -9.94 -3.45 7.47
CA GLY A 30 -11.22 -3.31 8.18
C GLY A 30 -11.62 -1.86 8.37
N VAL A 31 -10.66 -1.03 8.80
CA VAL A 31 -10.92 0.40 9.07
C VAL A 31 -11.31 1.14 7.80
N LEU A 32 -10.63 0.90 6.68
CA LEU A 32 -10.94 1.54 5.41
C LEU A 32 -12.21 0.96 4.78
N TYR A 33 -12.52 -0.32 5.00
CA TYR A 33 -13.82 -0.86 4.63
C TYR A 33 -14.98 -0.16 5.35
N GLU A 34 -14.87 0.05 6.66
CA GLU A 34 -15.87 0.80 7.43
C GLU A 34 -16.01 2.25 6.92
N MET A 35 -14.90 2.89 6.58
CA MET A 35 -14.90 4.20 5.94
C MET A 35 -15.63 4.18 4.58
N GLU A 36 -15.36 3.19 3.73
CA GLU A 36 -16.04 3.01 2.44
C GLU A 36 -17.57 2.89 2.63
N GLN A 37 -18.02 2.07 3.58
CA GLN A 37 -19.44 1.91 3.88
C GLN A 37 -20.07 3.21 4.37
N ALA A 38 -19.39 3.93 5.27
CA ALA A 38 -19.88 5.19 5.82
C ALA A 38 -19.98 6.31 4.76
N LEU A 39 -19.05 6.33 3.80
CA LEU A 39 -19.07 7.26 2.67
C LEU A 39 -20.10 6.86 1.59
N THR A 40 -20.38 5.57 1.42
CA THR A 40 -21.41 5.11 0.48
C THR A 40 -22.83 5.34 1.01
N ALA A 41 -23.00 5.38 2.34
CA ALA A 41 -24.30 5.56 2.99
C ALA A 41 -24.84 7.01 2.98
N GLN A 42 -24.15 7.94 2.32
CA GLN A 42 -24.51 9.37 2.28
C GLN A 42 -24.72 9.84 0.83
N PRO A 43 -25.37 11.00 0.60
CA PRO A 43 -25.86 11.37 -0.73
C PRO A 43 -24.81 12.01 -1.68
N ILE A 44 -23.61 12.36 -1.20
CA ILE A 44 -22.55 12.96 -2.02
C ILE A 44 -21.95 11.87 -2.93
N PRO A 45 -21.94 12.05 -4.26
CA PRO A 45 -21.29 11.12 -5.18
C PRO A 45 -19.85 10.79 -4.76
N THR A 46 -19.54 9.50 -4.61
CA THR A 46 -18.25 9.07 -4.05
C THR A 46 -17.55 8.05 -4.92
N THR A 47 -16.26 8.28 -5.17
CA THR A 47 -15.34 7.34 -5.81
C THR A 47 -14.37 6.80 -4.76
N MET A 48 -14.16 5.48 -4.77
CA MET A 48 -13.20 4.80 -3.91
C MET A 48 -12.00 4.36 -4.74
N ILE A 49 -10.80 4.67 -4.27
CA ILE A 49 -9.56 4.15 -4.83
C ILE A 49 -9.06 3.06 -3.89
N ARG A 50 -9.02 1.81 -4.36
CA ARG A 50 -8.37 0.71 -3.63
C ARG A 50 -6.98 0.50 -4.21
N ALA A 51 -6.01 1.23 -3.67
CA ALA A 51 -4.63 1.16 -4.16
C ALA A 51 -3.86 -0.02 -3.59
N ALA A 52 -2.95 -0.52 -4.42
CA ALA A 52 -2.02 -1.59 -4.10
C ALA A 52 -0.95 -1.17 -3.08
N TYR A 53 -0.08 -2.11 -2.70
CA TYR A 53 0.97 -1.87 -1.72
C TYR A 53 1.93 -0.76 -2.18
N TYR A 54 2.17 0.23 -1.33
CA TYR A 54 2.99 1.36 -1.72
C TYR A 54 4.45 0.98 -1.86
N MET A 55 5.04 1.33 -3.01
CA MET A 55 6.48 1.19 -3.20
C MET A 55 7.26 2.00 -2.15
N SER A 56 6.68 3.06 -1.57
CA SER A 56 7.29 3.86 -0.50
C SER A 56 7.49 3.11 0.81
N ASN A 57 6.78 2.00 1.04
CA ASN A 57 6.90 1.21 2.28
C ASN A 57 8.31 0.64 2.45
N TRP A 58 9.02 0.41 1.34
CA TRP A 58 10.41 -0.08 1.34
C TRP A 58 11.43 0.93 1.86
N ARG A 59 11.04 2.21 2.06
CA ARG A 59 11.92 3.23 2.63
C ARG A 59 12.49 2.81 3.99
N ALA A 60 11.68 2.16 4.82
CA ALA A 60 12.10 1.70 6.14
C ALA A 60 13.24 0.66 6.09
N SER A 61 13.40 -0.04 4.96
CA SER A 61 14.45 -1.06 4.77
C SER A 61 15.72 -0.51 4.12
N LEU A 62 15.76 0.76 3.69
CA LEU A 62 16.93 1.30 3.00
C LEU A 62 18.16 1.37 3.91
N GLN A 63 17.98 1.68 5.19
CA GLN A 63 19.08 1.72 6.15
C GLN A 63 19.70 0.34 6.32
N THR A 64 18.90 -0.69 6.58
CA THR A 64 19.39 -2.07 6.72
C THR A 64 19.98 -2.60 5.41
N ALA A 65 19.44 -2.18 4.26
CA ALA A 65 20.01 -2.55 2.96
C ALA A 65 21.44 -2.00 2.80
N ARG A 66 21.70 -0.77 3.24
CA ARG A 66 23.03 -0.14 3.18
C ARG A 66 24.01 -0.75 4.18
N GLU A 67 23.56 -0.93 5.41
CA GLU A 67 24.43 -1.35 6.52
C GLU A 67 24.70 -2.86 6.52
N GLN A 68 23.71 -3.65 6.10
CA GLN A 68 23.69 -5.11 6.29
C GLN A 68 23.49 -5.88 4.98
N GLY A 69 23.17 -5.21 3.88
CA GLY A 69 22.82 -5.88 2.62
C GLY A 69 21.47 -6.59 2.68
N VAL A 70 20.54 -6.13 3.54
CA VAL A 70 19.26 -6.81 3.76
C VAL A 70 18.07 -5.85 3.65
N VAL A 71 17.09 -6.23 2.82
CA VAL A 71 15.72 -5.68 2.85
C VAL A 71 14.84 -6.63 3.66
N GLN A 72 14.36 -6.17 4.82
CA GLN A 72 13.48 -6.94 5.68
C GLN A 72 12.05 -6.92 5.13
N THR A 73 11.41 -8.08 5.10
CA THR A 73 10.01 -8.22 4.64
C THR A 73 9.22 -9.09 5.60
N LEU A 74 7.92 -8.84 5.73
CA LEU A 74 7.02 -9.71 6.48
C LEU A 74 6.46 -10.86 5.64
N TYR A 75 6.59 -10.76 4.31
CA TYR A 75 6.09 -11.78 3.38
C TYR A 75 7.18 -12.76 2.98
N PRO A 76 6.84 -13.99 2.59
CA PRO A 76 7.79 -14.88 1.92
C PRO A 76 8.46 -14.16 0.75
N GLU A 77 9.76 -14.34 0.61
CA GLU A 77 10.57 -13.55 -0.33
C GLU A 77 10.09 -13.59 -1.78
N ALA A 78 9.52 -14.72 -2.21
CA ALA A 78 8.99 -14.96 -3.55
C ALA A 78 7.49 -14.61 -3.72
N PHE A 79 6.79 -14.29 -2.62
CA PHE A 79 5.40 -13.87 -2.67
C PHE A 79 5.27 -12.57 -3.47
N LYS A 80 4.38 -12.58 -4.47
CA LYS A 80 4.14 -11.43 -5.34
C LYS A 80 2.85 -10.72 -4.95
N LEU A 81 2.93 -9.41 -4.83
CA LEU A 81 1.78 -8.53 -4.65
C LEU A 81 1.87 -7.36 -5.63
N PRO A 82 0.74 -6.78 -6.05
CA PRO A 82 0.78 -5.53 -6.79
C PRO A 82 1.41 -4.44 -5.93
N MET A 83 2.24 -3.61 -6.55
CA MET A 83 2.80 -2.43 -5.90
C MET A 83 2.60 -1.20 -6.77
N VAL A 84 2.42 -0.05 -6.15
CA VAL A 84 2.18 1.22 -6.85
C VAL A 84 2.98 2.37 -6.21
N ALA A 85 3.43 3.30 -7.04
CA ALA A 85 4.05 4.52 -6.56
C ALA A 85 2.97 5.49 -6.05
N PRO A 86 3.12 6.12 -4.86
CA PRO A 86 2.15 7.09 -4.35
C PRO A 86 1.86 8.26 -5.31
N SER A 87 2.82 8.64 -6.16
CA SER A 87 2.62 9.66 -7.20
C SER A 87 1.56 9.25 -8.22
N ASP A 88 1.56 7.99 -8.65
CA ASP A 88 0.64 7.48 -9.65
C ASP A 88 -0.79 7.44 -9.10
N ILE A 89 -0.95 7.07 -7.81
CA ILE A 89 -2.23 7.18 -7.10
C ILE A 89 -2.70 8.63 -7.09
N GLY A 90 -1.80 9.58 -6.80
CA GLY A 90 -2.12 11.01 -6.79
C GLY A 90 -2.60 11.52 -8.15
N GLU A 91 -1.97 11.11 -9.25
CA GLU A 91 -2.39 11.45 -10.60
C GLU A 91 -3.79 10.89 -10.94
N ILE A 92 -4.04 9.62 -10.57
CA ILE A 92 -5.35 8.98 -10.74
C ILE A 92 -6.42 9.68 -9.89
N ALA A 93 -6.13 9.97 -8.62
CA ALA A 93 -7.03 10.69 -7.74
C ALA A 93 -7.37 12.09 -8.27
N ALA A 94 -6.36 12.81 -8.79
CA ALA A 94 -6.55 14.12 -9.41
C ALA A 94 -7.47 14.04 -10.64
N ARG A 95 -7.28 13.03 -11.51
CA ARG A 95 -8.19 12.79 -12.65
C ARG A 95 -9.61 12.54 -12.16
N LEU A 96 -9.80 11.58 -11.26
CA LEU A 96 -11.11 11.19 -10.72
C LEU A 96 -11.84 12.36 -10.04
N LEU A 97 -11.11 13.26 -9.38
CA LEU A 97 -11.66 14.47 -8.78
C LEU A 97 -12.24 15.44 -9.83
N THR A 98 -11.69 15.46 -11.04
CA THR A 98 -12.12 16.36 -12.13
C THR A 98 -13.17 15.75 -13.07
N GLU A 99 -13.44 14.45 -12.95
CA GLU A 99 -14.46 13.78 -13.74
C GLU A 99 -15.89 14.19 -13.34
N PRO A 100 -16.86 14.08 -14.28
CA PRO A 100 -18.26 14.38 -13.99
C PRO A 100 -18.77 13.72 -12.71
N ILE A 101 -19.67 14.38 -11.99
CA ILE A 101 -20.18 13.89 -10.69
C ILE A 101 -20.99 12.59 -10.83
N GLU A 102 -21.48 12.32 -12.04
CA GLU A 102 -22.18 11.07 -12.40
C GLU A 102 -21.20 9.90 -12.55
N GLN A 103 -19.91 10.17 -12.76
CA GLN A 103 -18.85 9.17 -12.85
C GLN A 103 -18.24 8.94 -11.48
N THR A 104 -18.72 7.87 -10.85
CA THR A 104 -18.28 7.40 -9.53
C THR A 104 -18.19 5.88 -9.53
N GLY A 105 -17.50 5.32 -8.54
CA GLY A 105 -17.38 3.88 -8.41
C GLY A 105 -16.14 3.45 -7.64
N LEU A 106 -15.80 2.18 -7.80
CA LEU A 106 -14.65 1.55 -7.18
C LEU A 106 -13.54 1.36 -8.21
N HIS A 107 -12.36 1.90 -7.92
CA HIS A 107 -11.19 1.86 -8.80
C HIS A 107 -10.05 1.13 -8.09
N TYR A 108 -9.66 -0.03 -8.62
CA TYR A 108 -8.45 -0.70 -8.18
C TYR A 108 -7.25 -0.11 -8.88
N VAL A 109 -6.25 0.30 -8.12
CA VAL A 109 -5.05 0.96 -8.65
C VAL A 109 -3.83 0.10 -8.34
N GLU A 110 -3.18 -0.39 -9.39
CA GLU A 110 -1.89 -1.07 -9.31
C GLU A 110 -0.83 -0.26 -10.04
N GLY A 111 0.44 -0.49 -9.75
CA GLY A 111 1.52 -0.02 -10.62
C GLY A 111 1.64 -0.87 -11.87
N SER A 112 2.79 -0.74 -12.52
CA SER A 112 3.06 -1.41 -13.79
C SER A 112 3.09 -2.94 -13.71
N ASP A 113 3.37 -3.52 -12.53
CA ASP A 113 3.53 -4.97 -12.35
C ASP A 113 3.33 -5.40 -10.88
N ARG A 114 3.32 -6.72 -10.64
CA ARG A 114 3.35 -7.36 -9.33
C ARG A 114 4.77 -7.81 -9.00
N TYR A 115 5.25 -7.42 -7.83
CA TYR A 115 6.63 -7.61 -7.42
C TYR A 115 6.73 -8.47 -6.17
N SER A 116 7.83 -9.20 -6.05
CA SER A 116 8.21 -9.91 -4.83
C SER A 116 9.25 -9.14 -4.04
N SER A 117 9.46 -9.52 -2.78
CA SER A 117 10.53 -8.91 -1.96
C SER A 117 11.92 -9.19 -2.55
N GLN A 118 12.12 -10.32 -3.23
CA GLN A 118 13.33 -10.58 -4.02
C GLN A 118 13.54 -9.54 -5.14
N ALA A 119 12.48 -9.21 -5.89
CA ALA A 119 12.58 -8.19 -6.94
C ALA A 119 12.93 -6.82 -6.36
N VAL A 120 12.40 -6.49 -5.18
CA VAL A 120 12.77 -5.29 -4.43
C VAL A 120 14.24 -5.31 -4.04
N ALA A 121 14.74 -6.40 -3.45
CA ALA A 121 16.15 -6.52 -3.08
C ALA A 121 17.08 -6.36 -4.28
N VAL A 122 16.76 -6.95 -5.43
CA VAL A 122 17.52 -6.78 -6.68
C VAL A 122 17.53 -5.32 -7.16
N ALA A 123 16.39 -4.64 -7.12
CA ALA A 123 16.29 -3.24 -7.51
C ALA A 123 17.07 -2.32 -6.55
N VAL A 124 17.02 -2.58 -5.23
CA VAL A 124 17.81 -1.86 -4.22
C VAL A 124 19.30 -2.13 -4.39
N ALA A 125 19.72 -3.39 -4.60
CA ALA A 125 21.11 -3.76 -4.86
C ALA A 125 21.68 -3.00 -6.05
N THR A 126 20.92 -2.94 -7.14
CA THR A 126 21.29 -2.21 -8.36
C THR A 126 21.44 -0.72 -8.09
N ALA A 127 20.51 -0.12 -7.34
CA ALA A 127 20.53 1.30 -7.01
C ALA A 127 21.67 1.69 -6.05
N LEU A 128 22.02 0.82 -5.11
CA LEU A 128 23.10 1.04 -4.12
C LEU A 128 24.49 0.67 -4.65
N GLY A 129 24.58 -0.18 -5.68
CA GLY A 129 25.85 -0.72 -6.18
C GLY A 129 26.49 -1.74 -5.21
N LEU A 130 25.70 -2.42 -4.38
CA LEU A 130 26.18 -3.43 -3.42
C LEU A 130 25.20 -4.62 -3.34
N PRO A 131 25.66 -5.82 -2.90
CA PRO A 131 24.79 -6.98 -2.77
C PRO A 131 23.68 -6.76 -1.73
N VAL A 132 22.42 -6.96 -2.12
CA VAL A 132 21.26 -6.91 -1.21
C VAL A 132 20.39 -8.15 -1.42
N VAL A 133 19.96 -8.76 -0.32
CA VAL A 133 19.00 -9.88 -0.30
C VAL A 133 17.72 -9.48 0.44
N ALA A 134 16.63 -10.19 0.15
CA ALA A 134 15.41 -10.06 0.93
C ALA A 134 15.46 -11.10 2.06
N GLU A 135 15.09 -10.71 3.27
CA GLU A 135 14.94 -11.65 4.39
C GLU A 135 13.54 -11.55 4.97
N SER A 136 12.86 -12.69 5.03
CA SER A 136 11.53 -12.79 5.63
C SER A 136 11.61 -12.90 7.15
N VAL A 137 10.92 -11.99 7.83
CA VAL A 137 10.69 -12.09 9.27
C VAL A 137 9.72 -13.25 9.54
N PRO A 138 10.10 -14.21 10.41
CA PRO A 138 9.21 -15.31 10.80
C PRO A 138 7.88 -14.80 11.38
N ARG A 139 6.78 -15.52 11.10
CA ARG A 139 5.41 -15.12 11.48
C ARG A 139 5.23 -14.92 12.99
N ASP A 140 5.91 -15.71 13.80
CA ASP A 140 5.93 -15.58 15.27
C ASP A 140 6.67 -14.31 15.76
N GLN A 141 7.47 -13.68 14.89
CA GLN A 141 8.22 -12.44 15.19
C GLN A 141 7.53 -11.16 14.67
N TRP A 142 6.41 -11.27 13.95
CA TRP A 142 5.72 -10.10 13.39
C TRP A 142 5.28 -9.10 14.46
N LEU A 143 4.66 -9.58 15.55
CA LEU A 143 4.21 -8.72 16.65
C LEU A 143 5.36 -7.93 17.27
N VAL A 144 6.48 -8.61 17.54
CA VAL A 144 7.70 -7.99 18.09
C VAL A 144 8.26 -6.94 17.12
N THR A 145 8.22 -7.24 15.81
CA THR A 145 8.70 -6.34 14.76
C THR A 145 7.87 -5.06 14.71
N PHE A 146 6.54 -5.15 14.67
CA PHE A 146 5.66 -3.98 14.70
C PHE A 146 5.85 -3.13 15.96
N LYS A 147 5.98 -3.76 17.13
CA LYS A 147 6.24 -3.04 18.39
C LYS A 147 7.58 -2.30 18.37
N ARG A 148 8.62 -2.90 17.78
CA ARG A 148 9.95 -2.28 17.68
C ARG A 148 9.93 -1.00 16.83
N ILE A 149 9.04 -0.93 15.85
CA ILE A 149 8.86 0.26 15.00
C ILE A 149 7.81 1.25 15.56
N GLY A 150 7.40 1.08 16.82
CA GLY A 150 6.62 2.06 17.58
C GLY A 150 5.11 1.81 17.65
N PHE A 151 4.62 0.66 17.19
CA PHE A 151 3.19 0.34 17.29
C PHE A 151 2.80 0.03 18.74
N SER A 152 1.58 0.43 19.14
CA SER A 152 0.96 -0.08 20.36
C SER A 152 0.73 -1.59 20.25
N ASN A 153 0.42 -2.26 21.36
CA ASN A 153 0.12 -3.69 21.32
C ASN A 153 -1.07 -3.99 20.39
N GLU A 154 -2.14 -3.21 20.50
CA GLU A 154 -3.37 -3.38 19.74
C GLU A 154 -3.12 -3.14 18.24
N ALA A 155 -2.36 -2.10 17.91
CA ALA A 155 -1.99 -1.80 16.53
C ALA A 155 -1.08 -2.90 15.95
N ALA A 156 -0.12 -3.39 16.73
CA ALA A 156 0.80 -4.44 16.30
C ALA A 156 0.07 -5.78 16.07
N GLU A 157 -0.87 -6.16 16.94
CA GLU A 157 -1.73 -7.33 16.74
C GLU A 157 -2.59 -7.17 15.48
N SER A 158 -3.18 -5.99 15.30
CA SER A 158 -4.05 -5.68 14.16
C SER A 158 -3.30 -5.77 12.82
N PHE A 159 -2.09 -5.21 12.75
CA PHE A 159 -1.25 -5.25 11.55
C PHE A 159 -0.63 -6.63 11.31
N ALA A 160 -0.32 -7.40 12.35
CA ALA A 160 0.10 -8.80 12.19
C ALA A 160 -1.04 -9.65 11.58
N LYS A 161 -2.29 -9.43 12.03
CA LYS A 161 -3.46 -10.09 11.44
C LYS A 161 -3.72 -9.63 10.00
N MET A 162 -3.58 -8.33 9.71
CA MET A 162 -3.66 -7.80 8.34
C MET A 162 -2.64 -8.45 7.40
N THR A 163 -1.39 -8.58 7.88
CA THR A 163 -0.29 -9.22 7.13
C THR A 163 -0.63 -10.68 6.83
N ALA A 164 -1.18 -11.40 7.81
CA ALA A 164 -1.67 -12.76 7.63
C ALA A 164 -2.79 -12.85 6.57
N VAL A 165 -3.81 -12.00 6.66
CA VAL A 165 -4.91 -11.94 5.69
C VAL A 165 -4.38 -11.72 4.28
N THR A 166 -3.46 -10.77 4.10
CA THR A 166 -2.86 -10.47 2.79
C THR A 166 -2.09 -11.66 2.20
N LEU A 167 -1.47 -12.47 3.06
CA LEU A 167 -0.67 -13.61 2.64
C LEU A 167 -1.52 -14.86 2.38
N ASP A 168 -2.51 -15.09 3.24
CA ASP A 168 -3.29 -16.33 3.28
C ASP A 168 -4.51 -16.28 2.33
N GLU A 169 -4.98 -15.09 1.95
CA GLU A 169 -6.11 -14.90 1.02
C GLU A 169 -5.65 -14.62 -0.41
N THR A 170 -6.48 -15.02 -1.38
CA THR A 170 -6.19 -14.80 -2.80
C THR A 170 -6.70 -13.43 -3.24
N PHE A 171 -5.84 -12.64 -3.89
CA PHE A 171 -6.27 -11.39 -4.52
C PHE A 171 -7.41 -11.66 -5.52
N PRO A 172 -8.45 -10.83 -5.57
CA PRO A 172 -9.52 -11.00 -6.55
C PRO A 172 -8.95 -10.96 -7.98
N ASP A 173 -9.51 -11.80 -8.85
CA ASP A 173 -9.25 -11.70 -10.29
C ASP A 173 -10.05 -10.50 -10.82
N LEU A 174 -9.35 -9.37 -10.96
CA LEU A 174 -9.97 -8.11 -11.34
C LEU A 174 -9.99 -7.98 -12.86
N HIS A 175 -11.20 -7.87 -13.43
CA HIS A 175 -11.39 -7.67 -14.86
C HIS A 175 -10.90 -6.30 -15.37
N ALA A 176 -10.77 -5.30 -14.49
CA ALA A 176 -10.27 -3.97 -14.81
C ALA A 176 -9.48 -3.39 -13.63
N VAL A 177 -8.28 -2.89 -13.92
CA VAL A 177 -7.37 -2.26 -12.95
C VAL A 177 -6.76 -1.04 -13.63
N GLU A 178 -6.72 0.07 -12.90
CA GLU A 178 -5.98 1.25 -13.33
C GLU A 178 -4.49 1.08 -13.07
N ARG A 179 -3.67 1.43 -14.06
CA ARG A 179 -2.24 1.17 -14.05
C ARG A 179 -1.44 2.46 -13.90
N GLY A 180 -0.70 2.56 -12.82
CA GLY A 180 0.41 3.49 -12.67
C GLY A 180 1.54 3.18 -13.65
N VAL A 181 2.23 4.23 -14.08
CA VAL A 181 3.32 4.15 -15.08
C VAL A 181 4.69 3.95 -14.44
N THR A 182 4.81 4.16 -13.13
CA THR A 182 6.09 4.10 -12.42
C THR A 182 6.48 2.65 -12.14
N SER A 183 7.64 2.24 -12.66
CA SER A 183 8.22 0.92 -12.38
C SER A 183 8.90 0.86 -11.02
N LEU A 184 8.98 -0.34 -10.42
CA LEU A 184 9.68 -0.54 -9.15
C LEU A 184 11.15 -0.08 -9.20
N HIS A 185 11.87 -0.42 -10.28
CA HIS A 185 13.27 -0.05 -10.45
C HIS A 185 13.47 1.46 -10.48
N ASN A 186 12.63 2.18 -11.24
CA ASN A 186 12.72 3.65 -11.31
C ASN A 186 12.41 4.27 -9.95
N TYR A 187 11.36 3.81 -9.28
CA TYR A 187 10.95 4.34 -7.98
C TYR A 187 12.02 4.13 -6.90
N LEU A 188 12.54 2.90 -6.75
CA LEU A 188 13.56 2.60 -5.74
C LEU A 188 14.90 3.28 -6.03
N SER A 189 15.29 3.42 -7.31
CA SER A 189 16.49 4.17 -7.69
C SER A 189 16.39 5.64 -7.26
N GLN A 190 15.25 6.29 -7.52
CA GLN A 190 15.02 7.67 -7.07
C GLN A 190 14.97 7.77 -5.54
N MET A 191 14.35 6.79 -4.87
CA MET A 191 14.25 6.75 -3.42
C MET A 191 15.64 6.68 -2.77
N VAL A 192 16.49 5.76 -3.25
CA VAL A 192 17.88 5.62 -2.80
C VAL A 192 18.64 6.95 -2.97
N GLN A 193 18.61 7.55 -4.17
CA GLN A 193 19.26 8.83 -4.44
C GLN A 193 18.75 9.98 -3.55
N SER A 194 17.46 9.98 -3.20
CA SER A 194 16.89 11.00 -2.31
C SER A 194 17.33 10.85 -0.86
N SER A 195 17.53 9.60 -0.39
CA SER A 195 18.00 9.33 0.96
C SER A 195 19.47 9.69 1.16
N ASP A 196 20.29 9.66 0.10
CA ASP A 196 21.70 10.06 0.16
C ASP A 196 21.91 11.58 0.24
N ARG A 197 20.84 12.37 0.04
CA ARG A 197 20.88 13.84 0.06
C ARG A 197 20.44 14.45 1.40
N GLN A 198 20.11 13.63 2.40
CA GLN A 198 19.72 14.06 3.75
C GLN A 198 20.84 13.78 4.75
#